data_AF-A0A815G8R9-F1
#
_entry.id   AF-A0A815G8R9-F1
#
_cell.length_a   1.000
_cell.length_b   1.000
_cell.length_c   1.000
_cell.angle_alpha   90.00
_cell.angle_beta   90.00
_cell.angle_gamma   90.00
#
_symmetry.space_group_name_H-M   'P 1'
#
loop_
_entity.id
_entity.type
_entity.pdbx_description
1 polymer ?
#
loop_
_entity_poly.entity_id
_entity_poly.type
_entity_poly.pdbx_seq_one_letter_code
_entity_poly.pdbx_strand_id
1 'polypeptide(L)'
;MEEILESDAPSETRTNQFSSHNSSFCNGKLVHVLKFIFSLLVPIVLAIFTIVVTVQQQSIANQQRSEDKQTAMQQRQLERDLADDKYQNDIFEAYIKDTGDLLEATHGQLTSSSTIASLIRAKTLNVLRHLETHRIARIIFFLYEANQLSTVHQHAA
;
A
#
# COMPACT_ATOMS: atom_id res chain seq x y z
N MET A 1 8.19 124.52 12.85
CA MET A 1 7.48 125.07 14.02
C MET A 1 6.27 124.21 14.22
N GLU A 2 6.12 123.69 15.44
CA GLU A 2 4.92 123.07 16.03
C GLU A 2 4.40 121.77 15.38
N GLU A 3 3.80 120.82 16.08
CA GLU A 3 3.81 120.35 17.48
C GLU A 3 2.79 119.17 17.48
N ILE A 4 3.16 118.04 18.12
CA ILE A 4 2.32 116.99 18.78
C ILE A 4 1.19 116.29 17.97
N LEU A 5 0.58 115.14 18.34
CA LEU A 5 0.42 114.30 19.55
C LEU A 5 0.10 112.87 19.02
N GLU A 6 0.81 111.80 19.42
CA GLU A 6 0.39 110.87 20.49
C GLU A 6 -0.50 109.71 20.03
N SER A 7 -0.04 108.46 20.21
CA SER A 7 -0.92 107.33 20.54
C SER A 7 -0.12 106.12 21.04
N ASP A 8 -0.74 105.39 21.94
CA ASP A 8 -0.21 104.57 23.01
C ASP A 8 0.28 103.15 22.65
N ALA A 9 1.32 102.76 23.40
CA ALA A 9 1.52 101.52 24.17
C ALA A 9 1.68 100.10 23.51
N PRO A 10 2.42 99.19 24.20
CA PRO A 10 2.91 97.91 23.66
C PRO A 10 2.16 96.68 24.21
N SER A 11 2.24 95.53 23.55
CA SER A 11 1.90 94.24 24.16
C SER A 11 2.75 93.09 23.63
N GLU A 12 3.57 92.55 24.53
CA GLU A 12 4.29 91.29 24.40
C GLU A 12 3.31 90.10 24.31
N THR A 13 3.60 89.12 23.44
CA THR A 13 3.01 87.79 23.59
C THR A 13 4.09 86.72 23.54
N ARG A 14 4.20 86.07 24.70
CA ARG A 14 5.13 85.05 25.16
C ARG A 14 5.26 83.82 24.25
N THR A 15 6.50 83.40 24.05
CA THR A 15 6.93 82.02 23.76
C THR A 15 6.47 81.06 24.86
N ASN A 16 5.57 80.13 24.53
CA ASN A 16 5.17 79.03 25.41
C ASN A 16 6.11 77.83 25.19
N GLN A 17 7.06 77.64 26.12
CA GLN A 17 7.70 76.35 26.37
C GLN A 17 6.65 75.41 26.97
N PHE A 18 6.23 74.38 26.23
CA PHE A 18 5.46 73.29 26.80
C PHE A 18 6.41 72.23 27.35
N SER A 19 6.44 72.19 28.67
CA SER A 19 7.22 71.29 29.51
C SER A 19 6.81 69.83 29.27
N SER A 20 7.78 69.01 28.87
CA SER A 20 7.66 67.55 28.77
C SER A 20 7.82 66.95 30.17
N HIS A 21 6.72 66.45 30.73
CA HIS A 21 6.70 65.82 32.05
C HIS A 21 6.32 64.33 31.95
N ASN A 22 7.33 63.49 32.15
CA ASN A 22 7.32 62.33 33.06
C ASN A 22 6.51 61.07 32.68
N SER A 23 7.17 60.09 32.04
CA SER A 23 6.78 58.66 32.04
C SER A 23 7.98 57.69 31.96
N SER A 24 9.11 58.03 32.60
CA SER A 24 10.37 57.28 32.42
C SER A 24 10.58 56.09 33.38
N PHE A 25 9.74 55.90 34.41
CA PHE A 25 10.04 54.90 35.46
C PHE A 25 9.48 53.48 35.22
N CYS A 26 8.62 53.26 34.22
CA CYS A 26 8.07 51.92 33.91
C CYS A 26 8.66 51.25 32.66
N ASN A 27 9.42 51.97 31.82
CA ASN A 27 9.89 51.43 30.54
C ASN A 27 11.01 50.38 30.68
N GLY A 28 11.90 50.51 31.68
CA GLY A 28 13.01 49.57 31.86
C GLY A 28 12.54 48.16 32.23
N LYS A 29 11.69 48.05 33.27
CA LYS A 29 11.17 46.75 33.72
C LYS A 29 10.31 46.05 32.67
N LEU A 30 9.54 46.82 31.90
CA LEU A 30 8.67 46.28 30.85
C LEU A 30 9.50 45.72 29.67
N VAL A 31 10.56 46.41 29.25
CA VAL A 31 11.48 45.91 28.21
C VAL A 31 12.20 44.64 28.68
N HIS A 32 12.59 44.56 29.95
CA HIS A 32 13.17 43.34 30.50
C HIS A 32 12.17 42.17 30.50
N VAL A 33 10.95 42.39 30.98
CA VAL A 33 9.87 41.36 30.98
C VAL A 33 9.53 40.92 29.56
N LEU A 34 9.46 41.84 28.59
CA LEU A 34 9.22 41.53 27.19
C LEU A 34 10.33 40.63 26.61
N LYS A 35 11.59 40.92 26.93
CA LYS A 35 12.74 40.12 26.49
C LYS A 35 12.73 38.72 27.11
N PHE A 36 12.30 38.58 28.36
CA PHE A 36 12.07 37.26 28.98
C PHE A 36 10.94 36.48 28.29
N ILE A 37 9.84 37.13 27.94
CA ILE A 37 8.72 36.49 27.22
C ILE A 37 9.18 36.01 25.84
N PHE A 38 9.92 36.81 25.08
CA PHE A 38 10.47 36.39 23.79
C PHE A 38 11.48 35.24 23.92
N SER A 39 12.34 35.29 24.95
CA SER A 39 13.29 34.21 25.22
C SER A 39 12.61 32.90 25.60
N LEU A 40 11.41 32.95 26.18
CA LEU A 40 10.61 31.78 26.54
C LEU A 40 9.72 31.29 25.38
N LEU A 41 9.37 32.17 24.45
CA LEU A 41 8.55 31.84 23.28
C LEU A 41 9.22 30.80 22.39
N VAL A 42 10.52 30.95 22.12
CA VAL A 42 11.28 30.04 21.25
C VAL A 42 11.23 28.58 21.75
N PRO A 43 11.59 28.26 23.01
CA PRO A 43 11.52 26.88 23.49
C PRO A 43 10.08 26.34 23.56
N ILE A 44 9.07 27.20 23.83
CA ILE A 44 7.65 26.79 23.81
C ILE A 44 7.22 26.36 22.40
N VAL A 45 7.53 27.17 21.39
CA VAL A 45 7.18 26.87 19.98
C VAL A 45 7.90 25.58 19.53
N LEU A 46 9.17 25.42 19.88
CA LEU A 46 9.93 24.20 19.61
C LEU A 46 9.29 22.97 20.25
N ALA A 47 8.90 23.05 21.53
CA ALA A 47 8.28 21.94 22.24
C ALA A 47 6.96 21.52 21.58
N ILE A 48 6.09 22.48 21.23
CA ILE A 48 4.82 22.21 20.56
C ILE A 48 5.07 21.58 19.18
N PHE A 49 6.00 22.13 18.40
CA PHE A 49 6.36 21.60 17.09
C PHE A 49 6.84 20.15 17.18
N THR A 50 7.75 19.84 18.12
CA THR A 50 8.24 18.46 18.32
C THR A 50 7.12 17.50 18.68
N ILE A 51 6.19 17.89 19.56
CA ILE A 51 5.05 17.03 19.94
C ILE A 51 4.16 16.75 18.72
N VAL A 52 3.80 17.77 17.96
CA VAL A 52 2.94 17.61 16.77
C VAL A 52 3.60 16.71 15.73
N VAL A 53 4.88 16.93 15.43
CA VAL A 53 5.64 16.09 14.49
C VAL A 53 5.70 14.64 14.97
N THR A 54 5.96 14.42 16.26
CA THR A 54 6.05 13.07 16.84
C THR A 54 4.72 12.32 16.72
N VAL A 55 3.60 12.98 17.03
CA VAL A 55 2.26 12.37 16.93
C VAL A 55 1.91 12.05 15.47
N GLN A 56 2.20 12.95 14.53
CA GLN A 56 1.98 12.70 13.11
C GLN A 56 2.84 11.54 12.59
N GLN A 57 4.13 11.51 12.94
CA GLN A 57 5.02 10.42 12.56
C GLN A 57 4.54 9.07 13.10
N GLN A 58 4.05 9.02 14.34
CA GLN A 58 3.51 7.79 14.91
C GLN A 58 2.25 7.32 14.16
N SER A 59 1.36 8.23 13.78
CA SER A 59 0.18 7.89 12.99
C SER A 59 0.55 7.34 11.61
N ILE A 60 1.47 8.00 10.91
CA ILE A 60 1.95 7.56 9.58
C ILE A 60 2.63 6.20 9.68
N ALA A 61 3.51 6.00 10.66
CA ALA A 61 4.21 4.73 10.84
C ALA A 61 3.24 3.58 11.17
N ASN A 62 2.19 3.84 11.94
CA ASN A 62 1.17 2.83 12.23
C ASN A 62 0.35 2.48 10.98
N GLN A 63 -0.02 3.48 10.19
CA GLN A 63 -0.73 3.27 8.93
C GLN A 63 0.13 2.45 7.95
N GLN A 64 1.38 2.83 7.75
CA GLN A 64 2.34 2.12 6.89
C GLN A 64 2.51 0.67 7.32
N ARG A 65 2.70 0.41 8.62
CA ARG A 65 2.81 -0.97 9.14
C ARG A 65 1.56 -1.80 8.86
N SER A 66 0.37 -1.20 8.93
CA SER A 66 -0.88 -1.90 8.64
C SER A 66 -0.99 -2.24 7.16
N GLU A 67 -0.65 -1.30 6.29
CA GLU A 67 -0.63 -1.47 4.84
C GLU A 67 0.40 -2.53 4.43
N ASP A 68 1.64 -2.43 4.92
CA ASP A 68 2.71 -3.39 4.66
C ASP A 68 2.29 -4.81 5.08
N LYS A 69 1.65 -4.95 6.24
CA LYS A 69 1.16 -6.24 6.72
C LYS A 69 0.07 -6.80 5.80
N GLN A 70 -0.84 -5.96 5.34
CA GLN A 70 -1.91 -6.37 4.42
C GLN A 70 -1.33 -6.79 3.07
N THR A 71 -0.41 -5.99 2.50
CA THR A 71 0.27 -6.32 1.25
C THR A 71 1.07 -7.61 1.36
N ALA A 72 1.80 -7.81 2.47
CA ALA A 72 2.54 -9.05 2.71
C ALA A 72 1.62 -10.26 2.84
N MET A 73 0.43 -10.11 3.44
CA MET A 73 -0.57 -11.18 3.52
C MET A 73 -1.14 -11.52 2.14
N GLN A 74 -1.50 -10.50 1.36
CA GLN A 74 -2.02 -10.68 -0.01
C GLN A 74 -0.98 -11.34 -0.91
N GLN A 75 0.27 -10.90 -0.83
CA GLN A 75 1.36 -11.48 -1.60
C GLN A 75 1.59 -12.94 -1.23
N ARG A 76 1.62 -13.28 0.06
CA ARG A 76 1.75 -14.68 0.50
C ARG A 76 0.59 -15.56 0.02
N GLN A 77 -0.62 -15.02 0.00
CA GLN A 77 -1.78 -15.77 -0.51
C GLN A 77 -1.64 -16.00 -2.01
N LEU A 78 -1.33 -14.95 -2.77
CA LEU A 78 -1.09 -15.05 -4.22
C LEU A 78 0.03 -16.03 -4.56
N GLU A 79 1.13 -16.01 -3.80
CA GLU A 79 2.25 -16.94 -3.99
C GLU A 79 1.83 -18.40 -3.74
N ARG A 80 0.97 -18.65 -2.75
CA ARG A 80 0.43 -20.00 -2.48
C ARG A 80 -0.50 -20.44 -3.60
N ASP A 81 -1.41 -19.57 -4.02
CA ASP A 81 -2.38 -19.88 -5.06
C ASP A 81 -1.64 -20.17 -6.39
N LEU A 82 -0.64 -19.35 -6.74
CA LEU A 82 0.20 -19.56 -7.92
C LEU A 82 1.03 -20.85 -7.83
N ALA A 83 1.53 -21.20 -6.64
CA ALA A 83 2.27 -22.44 -6.43
C ALA A 83 1.37 -23.67 -6.60
N ASP A 84 0.13 -23.63 -6.10
CA ASP A 84 -0.85 -24.70 -6.29
C ASP A 84 -1.24 -24.82 -7.77
N ASP A 85 -1.53 -23.71 -8.43
CA ASP A 85 -1.86 -23.68 -9.85
C ASP A 85 -0.74 -24.25 -10.72
N LYS A 86 0.51 -23.89 -10.39
CA LYS A 86 1.69 -24.43 -11.06
C LYS A 86 1.83 -25.93 -10.82
N TYR A 87 1.65 -26.38 -9.58
CA TYR A 87 1.70 -27.80 -9.24
C TYR A 87 0.65 -28.61 -10.01
N GLN A 88 -0.59 -28.13 -10.07
CA GLN A 88 -1.65 -28.76 -10.87
C GLN A 88 -1.30 -28.77 -12.37
N ASN A 89 -0.68 -27.71 -12.87
CA ASN A 89 -0.24 -27.62 -14.26
C ASN A 89 0.87 -28.63 -14.57
N ASP A 90 1.87 -28.73 -13.71
CA ASP A 90 2.99 -29.66 -13.85
C ASP A 90 2.47 -31.12 -13.85
N ILE A 91 1.51 -31.46 -12.98
CA ILE A 91 0.84 -32.78 -12.99
C ILE A 91 0.13 -33.03 -14.32
N PHE A 92 -0.65 -32.05 -14.80
CA PHE A 92 -1.39 -32.17 -16.04
C PHE A 92 -0.47 -32.37 -17.24
N GLU A 93 0.57 -31.54 -17.38
CA GLU A 93 1.54 -31.64 -18.47
C GLU A 93 2.31 -32.96 -18.43
N ALA A 94 2.75 -33.41 -17.24
CA ALA A 94 3.39 -34.70 -17.08
C ALA A 94 2.46 -35.85 -17.48
N TYR A 95 1.18 -35.78 -17.13
CA TYR A 95 0.20 -36.78 -17.54
C TYR A 95 0.00 -36.82 -19.06
N ILE A 96 -0.19 -35.67 -19.71
CA ILE A 96 -0.38 -35.58 -21.16
C ILE A 96 0.86 -36.09 -21.89
N LYS A 97 2.05 -35.66 -21.46
CA LYS A 97 3.32 -36.12 -22.02
C LYS A 97 3.47 -37.63 -21.90
N ASP A 98 3.34 -38.16 -20.69
CA ASP A 98 3.55 -39.59 -20.47
C ASP A 98 2.50 -40.45 -21.19
N THR A 99 1.26 -39.97 -21.27
CA THR A 99 0.19 -40.67 -22.01
C THR A 99 0.43 -40.58 -23.52
N GLY A 100 0.93 -39.46 -24.02
CA GLY A 100 1.36 -39.29 -25.41
C GLY A 100 2.51 -40.22 -25.78
N ASP A 101 3.55 -40.28 -24.95
CA ASP A 101 4.70 -41.18 -25.11
C ASP A 101 4.24 -42.66 -25.15
N LEU A 102 3.31 -43.02 -24.26
CA LEU A 102 2.69 -44.36 -24.25
C LEU A 102 1.88 -44.64 -25.51
N LEU A 103 1.10 -43.66 -25.97
CA LEU A 103 0.27 -43.77 -27.16
C LEU A 103 1.12 -43.94 -28.43
N GLU A 104 2.24 -43.23 -28.52
CA GLU A 104 3.23 -43.38 -29.59
C GLU A 104 3.86 -44.78 -29.56
N ALA A 105 4.30 -45.24 -28.39
CA ALA A 105 4.90 -46.56 -28.21
C ALA A 105 3.94 -47.72 -28.55
N THR A 106 2.63 -47.53 -28.37
CA THR A 106 1.61 -48.55 -28.66
C THR A 106 0.87 -48.35 -29.99
N HIS A 107 1.44 -47.58 -30.92
CA HIS A 107 0.85 -47.32 -32.24
C HIS A 107 -0.59 -46.77 -32.19
N GLY A 108 -0.89 -45.92 -31.21
CA GLY A 108 -2.19 -45.24 -31.09
C GLY A 108 -3.22 -45.96 -30.21
N GLN A 109 -2.87 -47.06 -29.52
CA GLN A 109 -3.83 -47.82 -28.72
C GLN A 109 -3.31 -48.09 -27.30
N LEU A 110 -3.87 -47.44 -26.28
CA LEU A 110 -3.51 -47.68 -24.87
C LEU A 110 -4.12 -48.99 -24.33
N THR A 111 -5.09 -49.55 -25.06
CA THR A 111 -5.85 -50.75 -24.68
C THR A 111 -5.29 -52.04 -25.26
N SER A 112 -4.26 -52.00 -26.10
CA SER A 112 -3.71 -53.19 -26.76
C SER A 112 -3.12 -54.22 -25.80
N SER A 113 -2.67 -53.79 -24.62
CA SER A 113 -2.15 -54.65 -23.56
C SER A 113 -2.91 -54.42 -22.27
N SER A 114 -3.40 -55.50 -21.67
CA SER A 114 -4.08 -55.49 -20.36
C SER A 114 -3.24 -54.80 -19.27
N THR A 115 -1.93 -55.01 -19.27
CA THR A 115 -1.00 -54.40 -18.31
C THR A 115 -0.89 -52.89 -18.51
N ILE A 116 -0.80 -52.43 -19.76
CA ILE A 116 -0.73 -51.01 -20.10
C ILE A 116 -2.05 -50.31 -19.78
N ALA A 117 -3.17 -50.95 -20.10
CA ALA A 117 -4.51 -50.43 -19.80
C ALA A 117 -4.75 -50.27 -18.28
N SER A 118 -4.32 -51.24 -17.47
CA SER A 118 -4.40 -51.16 -16.01
C SER A 118 -3.53 -50.04 -15.45
N LEU A 119 -2.30 -49.91 -15.96
CA LEU A 119 -1.36 -48.85 -15.57
C LEU A 119 -1.90 -47.46 -15.90
N ILE A 120 -2.38 -47.25 -17.13
CA ILE A 120 -3.00 -45.98 -17.57
C ILE A 120 -4.20 -45.66 -16.67
N ARG A 121 -5.11 -46.62 -16.42
CA ARG A 121 -6.28 -46.39 -15.55
C ARG A 121 -5.89 -45.98 -14.14
N ALA A 122 -4.93 -46.66 -13.54
CA ALA A 122 -4.43 -46.31 -12.20
C ALA A 122 -3.83 -44.89 -12.19
N LYS A 123 -3.07 -44.54 -13.23
CA LYS A 123 -2.45 -43.22 -13.38
C LYS A 123 -3.50 -42.12 -13.60
N THR A 124 -4.46 -42.33 -14.49
CA THR A 124 -5.58 -41.41 -14.72
C THR A 124 -6.37 -41.19 -13.42
N LEU A 125 -6.71 -42.26 -12.69
CA LEU A 125 -7.39 -42.15 -11.38
C LEU A 125 -6.58 -41.34 -10.36
N ASN A 126 -5.26 -41.54 -10.31
CA ASN A 126 -4.41 -40.79 -9.41
C ASN A 126 -4.35 -39.30 -9.79
N VAL A 127 -4.22 -39.00 -11.08
CA VAL A 127 -4.14 -37.64 -11.61
C VAL A 127 -5.46 -36.88 -11.43
N LEU A 128 -6.59 -37.54 -11.67
CA LEU A 128 -7.93 -36.96 -11.48
C LEU A 128 -8.22 -36.54 -10.03
N ARG A 129 -7.58 -37.15 -9.04
CA ARG A 129 -7.75 -36.75 -7.62
C ARG A 129 -7.07 -35.43 -7.26
N HIS A 130 -6.09 -35.00 -8.06
CA HIS A 130 -5.25 -33.83 -7.76
C HIS A 130 -5.56 -32.63 -8.67
N LEU A 131 -6.44 -32.79 -9.66
CA LEU A 131 -6.75 -31.76 -10.64
C LEU A 131 -8.11 -31.13 -10.37
N GLU A 132 -8.22 -29.85 -10.67
CA GLU A 132 -9.51 -29.17 -10.68
C GLU A 132 -10.42 -29.59 -11.86
N THR A 133 -11.73 -29.41 -11.66
CA THR A 133 -12.82 -29.83 -12.57
C THR A 133 -12.58 -29.46 -14.03
N HIS A 134 -12.09 -28.26 -14.30
CA HIS A 134 -11.83 -27.80 -15.68
C HIS A 134 -10.67 -28.57 -16.34
N ARG A 135 -9.60 -28.87 -15.60
CA ARG A 135 -8.46 -29.66 -16.11
C ARG A 135 -8.85 -31.13 -16.30
N ILE A 136 -9.69 -31.66 -15.42
CA ILE A 136 -10.31 -32.99 -15.58
C ILE A 136 -11.09 -33.07 -16.89
N ALA A 137 -11.92 -32.07 -17.20
CA ALA A 137 -12.67 -32.05 -18.46
C ALA A 137 -11.74 -32.12 -19.68
N ARG A 138 -10.61 -31.40 -19.66
CA ARG A 138 -9.59 -31.46 -20.73
C ARG A 138 -8.97 -32.85 -20.88
N ILE A 139 -8.68 -33.55 -19.78
CA ILE A 139 -8.20 -34.94 -19.83
C ILE A 139 -9.25 -35.85 -20.48
N ILE A 140 -10.53 -35.68 -20.14
CA ILE A 140 -11.62 -36.48 -20.72
C ILE A 140 -11.74 -36.20 -22.23
N PHE A 141 -11.69 -34.94 -22.65
CA PHE A 141 -11.70 -34.58 -24.08
C PHE A 141 -10.51 -35.16 -24.82
N PHE A 142 -9.31 -35.08 -24.25
CA PHE A 142 -8.11 -35.69 -24.83
C PHE A 142 -8.27 -37.20 -25.02
N LEU A 143 -8.75 -37.93 -24.00
CA LEU A 143 -8.98 -39.37 -24.08
C LEU A 143 -10.08 -39.73 -25.10
N TYR A 144 -11.09 -38.87 -25.24
CA TYR A 144 -12.14 -39.00 -26.25
C TYR A 144 -11.60 -38.83 -27.66
N GLU A 145 -10.86 -37.75 -27.93
CA GLU A 145 -10.24 -37.46 -29.23
C GLU A 145 -9.23 -38.53 -29.64
N ALA A 146 -8.51 -39.09 -28.66
CA ALA A 146 -7.58 -40.20 -28.89
C ALA A 146 -8.29 -41.56 -29.11
N ASN A 147 -9.63 -41.62 -29.15
CA ASN A 147 -10.44 -42.84 -29.25
C ASN A 147 -10.16 -43.90 -28.18
N GLN A 148 -9.68 -43.48 -26.99
CA GLN A 148 -9.35 -44.39 -25.88
C GLN A 148 -10.55 -44.67 -24.97
N LEU A 149 -11.62 -43.89 -25.11
CA LEU A 149 -12.90 -44.13 -24.44
C LEU A 149 -13.77 -45.06 -25.31
N SER A 150 -13.36 -46.32 -25.44
CA SER A 150 -14.25 -47.33 -26.05
C SER A 150 -15.43 -47.57 -25.11
N THR A 151 -16.65 -47.37 -25.59
CA THR A 151 -17.86 -47.80 -24.90
C THR A 151 -17.73 -49.30 -24.62
N VAL A 152 -17.93 -49.70 -23.36
CA VAL A 152 -18.05 -51.10 -22.96
C VAL A 152 -19.36 -51.64 -23.55
N HIS A 153 -19.35 -51.93 -24.85
CA HIS A 153 -20.41 -52.62 -25.56
C HIS A 153 -19.75 -53.63 -26.50
N GLN A 154 -19.55 -54.86 -25.99
CA GLN A 154 -19.69 -56.13 -26.71
C GLN A 154 -18.90 -57.22 -25.99
N HIS A 155 -19.61 -58.08 -25.25
CA HIS A 155 -19.53 -59.54 -25.36
C HIS A 155 -20.52 -60.16 -24.37
N ALA A 156 -21.78 -60.22 -24.81
CA ALA A 156 -22.77 -61.18 -24.33
C ALA A 156 -23.53 -61.65 -25.58
N ALA A 157 -22.94 -62.61 -26.28
CA ALA A 157 -23.56 -63.42 -27.32
C ALA A 157 -23.00 -64.84 -27.16
#